data_AF-A0A398B7B5-F1
#
_entry.id   AF-A0A398B7B5-F1
#
_cell.length_a   1.000
_cell.length_b   1.000
_cell.length_c   1.000
_cell.angle_alpha   90.00
_cell.angle_beta   90.00
_cell.angle_gamma   90.00
#
_symmetry.space_group_name_H-M   'P 1'
#
loop_
_entity.id
_entity.type
_entity.pdbx_description
1 polymer ?
#
loop_
_entity_poly.entity_id
_entity_poly.type
_entity_poly.pdbx_seq_one_letter_code
_entity_poly.pdbx_strand_id
1 'polypeptide(L)'
;MNKEGRALIGSTKEVKKSPLIQHSLLRNDAFVHFNCPMNWRTEHTLEVAHKPLSEFEIMIKGLTLKSKKVVADAVFERNGYMHIIEIDNTRNMIDNKKKIEAYREILPSLKVPILYFFTVNEGRKKKLQEWLYGIRHEILTFEEIR
;
A
#
# COMPACT_ATOMS: atom_id res chain seq x y z
N MET A 1 14.95 1.02 22.53
CA MET A 1 16.15 1.41 23.28
C MET A 1 16.50 0.28 24.23
N ASN A 2 17.77 -0.12 24.31
CA ASN A 2 18.22 -1.16 25.25
C ASN A 2 18.21 -0.61 26.69
N LYS A 3 18.38 -1.50 27.68
CA LYS A 3 18.29 -1.16 29.12
C LYS A 3 19.29 -0.06 29.53
N GLU A 4 20.48 -0.07 28.94
CA GLU A 4 21.56 0.88 29.20
C GLU A 4 21.20 2.30 28.72
N GLY A 5 20.63 2.46 27.52
CA GLY A 5 20.21 3.76 27.03
C GLY A 5 19.08 4.40 27.84
N ARG A 6 18.23 3.61 28.52
CA ARG A 6 17.16 4.12 29.40
C ARG A 6 17.69 4.72 30.69
N ALA A 7 18.72 4.12 31.25
CA ALA A 7 19.36 4.59 32.47
C ALA A 7 20.04 5.96 32.26
N LEU A 8 20.56 6.21 31.05
CA LEU A 8 21.31 7.43 30.73
C LEU A 8 20.43 8.69 30.63
N ILE A 9 19.14 8.55 30.29
CA ILE A 9 18.21 9.69 30.07
C ILE A 9 17.07 9.79 31.09
N GLY A 10 17.09 8.97 32.15
CA GLY A 10 16.06 8.98 33.19
C GLY A 10 14.65 8.60 32.71
N SER A 11 14.52 7.94 31.56
CA SER A 11 13.22 7.63 30.96
C SER A 11 12.69 6.28 31.43
N THR A 12 11.51 6.28 32.04
CA THR A 12 10.79 5.07 32.51
C THR A 12 9.96 4.40 31.41
N LYS A 13 9.85 4.99 30.22
CA LYS A 13 9.02 4.48 29.14
C LYS A 13 9.71 3.32 28.40
N GLU A 14 9.16 2.12 28.55
CA GLU A 14 9.47 1.02 27.65
C GLU A 14 8.73 1.17 26.32
N VAL A 15 9.45 1.56 25.26
CA VAL A 15 8.90 1.54 23.90
C VAL A 15 9.02 0.11 23.36
N LYS A 16 7.91 -0.63 23.36
CA LYS A 16 7.81 -1.93 22.69
C LYS A 16 7.79 -1.70 21.18
N LYS A 17 8.63 -2.43 20.43
CA LYS A 17 8.57 -2.44 18.96
C LYS A 17 7.27 -3.11 18.54
N SER A 18 6.27 -2.33 18.11
CA SER A 18 5.02 -2.88 17.58
C SER A 18 5.16 -3.11 16.06
N PRO A 19 4.43 -4.08 15.49
CA PRO A 19 4.36 -4.26 14.04
C PRO A 19 3.95 -2.99 13.28
N LEU A 20 3.08 -2.16 13.89
CA LEU A 20 2.66 -0.86 13.34
C LEU A 20 3.83 0.13 13.21
N ILE A 21 4.71 0.20 14.21
CA ILE A 21 5.91 1.05 14.17
C ILE A 21 6.84 0.56 13.07
N GLN A 22 7.07 -0.75 12.98
CA GLN A 22 7.94 -1.31 11.94
C GLN A 22 7.38 -1.05 10.54
N HIS A 23 6.08 -1.25 10.33
CA HIS A 23 5.40 -0.94 9.06
C HIS A 23 5.55 0.54 8.68
N SER A 24 5.41 1.45 9.66
CA SER A 24 5.57 2.89 9.45
C SER A 24 7.00 3.26 9.07
N LEU A 25 8.01 2.63 9.68
CA LEU A 25 9.42 2.85 9.33
C LEU A 25 9.74 2.36 7.92
N LEU A 26 9.25 1.19 7.53
CA LEU A 26 9.42 0.66 6.18
C LEU A 26 8.73 1.52 5.11
N ARG A 27 7.60 2.15 5.45
CA ARG A 27 6.97 3.17 4.60
C ARG A 27 7.87 4.41 4.42
N ASN A 28 8.63 4.79 5.46
CA ASN A 28 9.59 5.89 5.36
C ASN A 28 10.79 5.51 4.50
N ASP A 29 11.27 4.26 4.57
CA ASP A 29 12.32 3.76 3.66
C ASP A 29 11.86 3.93 2.19
N ALA A 30 10.61 3.56 1.87
CA ALA A 30 10.03 3.80 0.55
C ALA A 30 9.91 5.30 0.18
N PHE A 31 9.52 6.16 1.14
CA PHE A 31 9.47 7.61 0.92
C PHE A 31 10.84 8.19 0.53
N VAL A 32 11.91 7.76 1.22
CA VAL A 32 13.29 8.17 0.94
C VAL A 32 13.76 7.62 -0.40
N HIS A 33 13.47 6.35 -0.71
CA HIS A 33 13.78 5.75 -2.01
C HIS A 33 13.21 6.56 -3.18
N PHE A 34 12.02 7.14 -3.01
CA PHE A 34 11.43 8.02 -4.00
C PHE A 34 11.94 9.47 -3.97
N ASN A 35 13.03 9.79 -3.26
CA ASN A 35 13.53 11.16 -3.11
C ASN A 35 12.50 12.12 -2.49
N CYS A 36 11.78 11.65 -1.47
CA CYS A 36 10.93 12.50 -0.63
C CYS A 36 9.87 13.32 -1.41
N PRO A 37 8.96 12.68 -2.18
CA PRO A 37 7.97 13.40 -2.99
C PRO A 37 7.08 14.33 -2.14
N MET A 38 6.97 15.60 -2.57
CA MET A 38 6.24 16.64 -1.84
C MET A 38 4.74 16.35 -1.63
N ASN A 39 4.12 15.62 -2.55
CA ASN A 39 2.70 15.26 -2.53
C ASN A 39 2.43 13.85 -1.99
N TRP A 40 3.37 13.30 -1.20
CA TRP A 40 3.20 12.01 -0.53
C TRP A 40 2.05 12.04 0.47
N ARG A 41 1.11 11.09 0.32
CA ARG A 41 -0.02 10.91 1.23
C ARG A 41 -0.01 9.47 1.74
N THR A 42 0.05 9.31 3.05
CA THR A 42 0.00 8.01 3.72
C THR A 42 -1.43 7.53 3.90
N GLU A 43 -1.65 6.20 3.93
CA GLU A 43 -2.96 5.60 4.24
C GLU A 43 -4.10 6.18 3.38
N HIS A 44 -3.83 6.27 2.07
CA HIS A 44 -4.72 6.97 1.15
C HIS A 44 -5.80 6.02 0.60
N THR A 45 -7.07 6.38 0.80
CA THR A 45 -8.21 5.65 0.24
C THR A 45 -8.38 5.99 -1.24
N LEU A 46 -8.23 4.99 -2.09
CA LEU A 46 -8.59 5.03 -3.49
C LEU A 46 -10.02 4.51 -3.63
N GLU A 47 -10.93 5.36 -4.09
CA GLU A 47 -12.35 5.07 -4.22
C GLU A 47 -12.84 5.38 -5.63
N VAL A 48 -13.55 4.44 -6.22
CA VAL A 48 -14.20 4.60 -7.53
C VAL A 48 -15.68 4.25 -7.44
N ALA A 49 -16.49 5.15 -7.98
CA ALA A 49 -17.93 4.99 -8.05
C ALA A 49 -18.27 3.85 -9.02
N HIS A 50 -19.03 2.85 -8.56
CA HIS A 50 -19.57 1.85 -9.45
C HIS A 50 -20.66 2.50 -10.30
N LYS A 51 -20.44 2.59 -11.61
CA LYS A 51 -21.51 2.93 -12.52
C LYS A 51 -22.44 1.72 -12.62
N PRO A 52 -23.76 1.86 -12.36
CA PRO A 52 -24.70 0.76 -12.58
C PRO A 52 -24.57 0.26 -14.02
N LEU A 53 -24.52 -1.06 -14.20
CA LEU A 53 -24.35 -1.65 -15.54
C LEU A 53 -25.65 -1.56 -16.37
N SER A 54 -26.79 -1.29 -15.73
CA SER A 54 -28.08 -1.09 -16.40
C SER A 54 -29.07 -0.30 -15.55
N GLU A 55 -30.08 0.29 -16.21
CA GLU A 55 -31.25 0.91 -15.57
C GLU A 55 -32.02 -0.08 -14.68
N PHE A 56 -32.00 -1.37 -15.03
CA PHE A 56 -32.63 -2.43 -14.26
C PHE A 56 -31.98 -2.63 -12.88
N GLU A 57 -30.64 -2.51 -12.80
CA GLU A 57 -29.92 -2.62 -11.53
C GLU A 57 -30.21 -1.42 -10.60
N ILE A 58 -30.46 -0.24 -11.19
CA ILE A 58 -30.88 0.97 -10.46
C ILE A 58 -32.28 0.78 -9.86
N MET A 59 -33.23 0.20 -10.62
CA MET A 59 -34.59 -0.02 -10.14
C MET A 59 -34.69 -1.09 -9.04
N ILE A 60 -33.91 -2.17 -9.10
CA ILE A 60 -33.98 -3.27 -8.12
C ILE A 60 -33.35 -2.89 -6.76
N LYS A 61 -32.24 -2.14 -6.77
CA LYS A 61 -31.48 -1.85 -5.54
C LYS A 61 -31.82 -0.50 -4.90
N GLY A 62 -32.70 0.29 -5.51
CA GLY A 62 -32.77 1.73 -5.26
C GLY A 62 -31.43 2.39 -5.63
N LEU A 63 -31.37 3.73 -5.63
CA LEU A 63 -30.20 4.49 -6.06
C LEU A 63 -29.03 4.41 -5.03
N THR A 64 -28.55 3.21 -4.71
CA THR A 64 -27.37 3.02 -3.84
C THR A 64 -26.17 2.70 -4.72
N LEU A 65 -25.43 3.73 -5.13
CA LEU A 65 -24.12 3.55 -5.77
C LEU A 65 -23.17 2.94 -4.74
N LYS A 66 -22.90 1.63 -4.83
CA LYS A 66 -21.79 1.03 -4.10
C LYS A 66 -20.49 1.55 -4.68
N SER A 67 -19.59 2.07 -3.86
CA SER A 67 -18.24 2.43 -4.30
C SER A 67 -17.26 1.32 -3.93
N LYS A 68 -16.28 1.08 -4.81
CA LYS A 68 -15.17 0.16 -4.54
C LYS A 68 -14.04 0.96 -3.92
N LYS A 69 -13.46 0.45 -2.83
CA LYS A 69 -12.41 1.14 -2.07
C LYS A 69 -11.24 0.22 -1.79
N VAL A 70 -10.03 0.77 -1.85
CA VAL A 70 -8.80 0.15 -1.33
C VAL A 70 -7.96 1.23 -0.67
N VAL A 71 -7.32 0.91 0.45
CA VAL A 71 -6.46 1.87 1.18
C VAL A 71 -5.01 1.53 0.90
N ALA A 72 -4.32 2.40 0.18
CA ALA A 72 -2.89 2.27 -0.09
C ALA A 72 -2.06 2.65 1.14
N ASP A 73 -0.91 2.02 1.36
CA ASP A 73 -0.02 2.42 2.47
C ASP A 73 0.54 3.84 2.23
N ALA A 74 0.78 4.20 0.96
CA ALA A 74 0.97 5.57 0.52
C ALA A 74 0.67 5.78 -0.97
N VAL A 75 0.51 7.04 -1.38
CA VAL A 75 0.44 7.46 -2.78
C VAL A 75 1.19 8.76 -3.02
N PHE A 76 1.66 8.98 -4.24
CA PHE A 76 2.11 10.27 -4.74
C PHE A 76 1.93 10.37 -6.26
N GLU A 77 2.05 11.56 -6.82
CA GLU A 77 2.04 11.76 -8.28
C GLU A 77 3.38 12.28 -8.75
N ARG A 78 3.87 11.74 -9.87
CA ARG A 78 5.12 12.16 -10.52
C ARG A 78 5.03 11.92 -12.01
N ASN A 79 5.45 12.91 -12.80
CA ASN A 79 5.48 12.83 -14.27
C ASN A 79 4.14 12.37 -14.89
N GLY A 80 3.01 12.75 -14.28
CA GLY A 80 1.66 12.38 -14.75
C GLY A 80 1.20 10.96 -14.39
N TYR A 81 2.00 10.19 -13.66
CA TYR A 81 1.63 8.87 -13.14
C TYR A 81 1.23 8.95 -11.66
N MET A 82 0.23 8.15 -11.29
CA MET A 82 -0.11 7.92 -9.89
C MET A 82 0.69 6.72 -9.38
N HIS A 83 1.62 6.98 -8.46
CA HIS A 83 2.42 5.96 -7.80
C HIS A 83 1.68 5.52 -6.54
N ILE A 84 1.37 4.22 -6.45
CA ILE A 84 0.63 3.60 -5.35
C ILE A 84 1.58 2.65 -4.64
N ILE A 85 1.71 2.76 -3.32
CA ILE A 85 2.73 2.07 -2.54
C ILE A 85 2.08 1.11 -1.55
N GLU A 86 2.60 -0.11 -1.52
CA GLU A 86 2.27 -1.17 -0.58
C GLU A 86 3.51 -1.67 0.15
N ILE A 87 3.41 -1.76 1.47
CA ILE A 87 4.45 -2.24 2.36
C ILE A 87 4.10 -3.66 2.80
N ASP A 88 4.93 -4.60 2.40
CA ASP A 88 4.77 -6.01 2.68
C ASP A 88 5.81 -6.51 3.68
N ASN A 89 5.43 -6.57 4.95
CA ASN A 89 6.32 -6.97 6.05
C ASN A 89 5.81 -8.20 6.79
N THR A 90 5.11 -8.00 7.92
CA THR A 90 4.63 -9.07 8.80
C THR A 90 3.24 -9.58 8.45
N ARG A 91 2.55 -8.94 7.49
CA ARG A 91 1.19 -9.32 7.09
C ARG A 91 1.19 -10.70 6.43
N ASN A 92 0.09 -11.44 6.58
CA ASN A 92 -0.07 -12.72 5.88
C ASN A 92 -0.17 -12.46 4.37
N MET A 93 0.52 -13.27 3.57
CA MET A 93 0.50 -13.15 2.11
C MET A 93 -0.91 -13.26 1.52
N ILE A 94 -1.83 -13.95 2.19
CA ILE A 94 -3.24 -14.00 1.73
C ILE A 94 -3.91 -12.63 1.76
N ASP A 95 -3.50 -11.74 2.67
CA ASP A 95 -4.04 -10.38 2.75
C ASP A 95 -3.52 -9.52 1.61
N ASN A 96 -2.25 -9.69 1.22
CA ASN A 96 -1.70 -9.06 0.02
C ASN A 96 -2.44 -9.53 -1.23
N LYS A 97 -2.72 -10.84 -1.33
CA LYS A 97 -3.51 -11.37 -2.45
C LYS A 97 -4.88 -10.70 -2.55
N LYS A 98 -5.62 -10.62 -1.45
CA LYS A 98 -6.92 -9.91 -1.40
C LYS A 98 -6.79 -8.44 -1.82
N LYS A 99 -5.71 -7.78 -1.38
CA LYS A 99 -5.45 -6.38 -1.74
C LYS A 99 -5.16 -6.20 -3.23
N ILE A 100 -4.41 -7.12 -3.83
CA ILE A 100 -4.15 -7.15 -5.27
C ILE A 100 -5.45 -7.34 -6.06
N GLU A 101 -6.35 -8.23 -5.62
CA GLU A 101 -7.66 -8.38 -6.25
C GLU A 101 -8.49 -7.09 -6.16
N ALA A 102 -8.49 -6.41 -5.01
CA ALA A 102 -9.15 -5.11 -4.88
C ALA A 102 -8.54 -4.05 -5.83
N TYR A 103 -7.21 -4.05 -6.00
CA TYR A 103 -6.55 -3.19 -6.97
C TYR A 103 -6.95 -3.49 -8.42
N ARG A 104 -7.09 -4.76 -8.82
CA ARG A 104 -7.54 -5.11 -10.19
C ARG A 104 -8.87 -4.46 -10.55
N GLU A 105 -9.76 -4.29 -9.58
CA GLU A 105 -11.06 -3.69 -9.80
C GLU A 105 -11.01 -2.17 -9.93
N ILE A 106 -10.04 -1.50 -9.30
CA ILE A 106 -9.99 -0.03 -9.20
C ILE A 106 -8.96 0.62 -10.13
N LEU A 107 -7.82 -0.02 -10.37
CA LEU A 107 -6.72 0.53 -11.18
C LEU A 107 -7.15 0.93 -12.61
N PRO A 108 -8.03 0.19 -13.32
CA PRO A 108 -8.46 0.58 -14.66
C PRO A 108 -9.21 1.93 -14.72
N SER A 109 -9.77 2.37 -13.59
CA SER A 109 -10.48 3.64 -13.47
C SER A 109 -9.59 4.79 -12.99
N LEU A 110 -8.32 4.53 -12.67
CA LEU A 110 -7.36 5.54 -12.25
C LEU A 110 -6.52 6.04 -13.42
N LYS A 111 -6.05 7.29 -13.32
CA LYS A 111 -5.18 7.89 -14.31
C LYS A 111 -3.77 7.29 -14.23
N VAL A 112 -3.49 6.39 -15.16
CA VAL A 112 -2.16 5.79 -15.45
C VAL A 112 -1.40 5.34 -14.18
N PRO A 113 -1.96 4.41 -13.37
CA PRO A 113 -1.36 4.03 -12.10
C PRO A 113 -0.14 3.12 -12.28
N ILE A 114 0.76 3.16 -11.29
CA ILE A 114 1.86 2.20 -11.10
C ILE A 114 1.80 1.70 -9.67
N LEU A 115 1.66 0.38 -9.50
CA LEU A 115 1.58 -0.24 -8.18
C LEU A 115 2.95 -0.77 -7.74
N TYR A 116 3.47 -0.23 -6.64
CA TYR A 116 4.72 -0.62 -6.02
C TYR A 116 4.46 -1.50 -4.80
N PHE A 117 5.14 -2.63 -4.72
CA PHE A 117 5.24 -3.43 -3.50
C PHE A 117 6.66 -3.45 -2.99
N PHE A 118 6.87 -3.08 -1.71
CA PHE A 118 8.14 -3.26 -1.02
C PHE A 118 8.03 -4.44 -0.06
N THR A 119 8.84 -5.48 -0.26
CA THR A 119 8.74 -6.75 0.48
C THR A 119 10.04 -7.12 1.20
N VAL A 120 9.97 -8.12 2.09
CA VAL A 120 11.09 -8.49 2.97
C VAL A 120 12.02 -9.54 2.39
N ASN A 121 11.60 -10.34 1.41
CA ASN A 121 12.45 -11.37 0.81
C ASN A 121 12.01 -11.80 -0.59
N GLU A 122 12.91 -12.45 -1.30
CA GLU A 122 12.72 -12.95 -2.67
C GLU A 122 11.56 -13.94 -2.82
N GLY A 123 11.32 -14.78 -1.80
CA GLY A 123 10.21 -15.74 -1.83
C GLY A 123 8.83 -15.06 -1.88
N ARG A 124 8.67 -13.94 -1.17
CA ARG A 124 7.45 -13.11 -1.23
C ARG A 124 7.39 -12.32 -2.53
N LYS A 125 8.53 -11.75 -2.97
CA LYS A 125 8.65 -11.04 -4.26
C LYS A 125 8.18 -11.89 -5.43
N LYS A 126 8.63 -13.13 -5.53
CA LYS A 126 8.18 -14.08 -6.57
C LYS A 126 6.67 -14.31 -6.56
N LYS A 127 6.06 -14.53 -5.39
CA LYS A 127 4.60 -14.69 -5.27
C LYS A 127 3.83 -13.43 -5.67
N LEU A 128 4.34 -12.26 -5.28
CA LEU A 128 3.75 -10.97 -5.68
C LEU A 128 3.83 -10.79 -7.20
N GLN A 129 4.96 -11.13 -7.84
CA GLN A 129 5.11 -11.09 -9.29
C GLN A 129 4.06 -11.96 -10.00
N GLU A 130 3.86 -13.19 -9.52
CA GLU A 130 2.85 -14.10 -10.05
C GLU A 130 1.42 -13.52 -9.93
N TRP A 131 1.09 -12.93 -8.78
CA TRP A 131 -0.24 -12.36 -8.54
C TRP A 131 -0.47 -11.01 -9.23
N LEU A 132 0.58 -10.25 -9.52
CA LEU A 132 0.48 -8.95 -10.18
C LEU A 132 0.56 -9.06 -11.72
N TYR A 133 0.59 -10.28 -12.28
CA TYR A 133 0.55 -10.48 -13.73
C TYR A 133 -0.63 -9.71 -14.37
N GLY A 134 -0.33 -8.97 -15.44
CA GLY A 134 -1.31 -8.13 -16.14
C GLY A 134 -1.58 -6.75 -15.51
N ILE A 135 -0.98 -6.43 -14.36
CA ILE A 135 -1.03 -5.10 -13.74
C ILE A 135 0.30 -4.39 -14.00
N ARG A 136 0.29 -3.07 -14.25
CA ARG A 136 1.53 -2.28 -14.27
C ARG A 136 2.05 -2.13 -12.84
N HIS A 137 3.18 -2.77 -12.54
CA HIS A 137 3.72 -2.83 -11.19
C HIS A 137 5.25 -2.84 -11.15
N GLU A 138 5.79 -2.63 -9.95
CA GLU A 138 7.18 -2.83 -9.60
C GLU A 138 7.25 -3.45 -8.19
N ILE A 139 8.13 -4.43 -7.99
CA ILE A 139 8.29 -5.10 -6.70
C ILE A 139 9.77 -5.09 -6.34
N LEU A 140 10.08 -4.49 -5.21
CA LEU A 140 11.42 -4.36 -4.67
C LEU A 140 11.46 -4.96 -3.26
N THR A 141 12.60 -5.49 -2.87
CA THR A 141 12.87 -5.84 -1.48
C THR A 141 13.36 -4.60 -0.74
N PHE A 142 13.21 -4.59 0.59
CA PHE A 142 13.79 -3.51 1.40
C PHE A 142 15.32 -3.47 1.35
N GLU A 143 15.98 -4.55 0.94
CA GLU A 143 17.44 -4.57 0.72
C GLU A 143 17.82 -3.85 -0.58
N GLU A 144 16.99 -3.90 -1.62
CA GLU A 144 17.26 -3.25 -2.92
C GLU A 144 17.14 -1.72 -2.89
N ILE A 145 16.46 -1.16 -1.88
CA ILE A 145 16.19 0.28 -1.80
C ILE A 145 17.02 1.01 -0.73
N ARG A 146 17.89 0.28 -0.04
CA ARG A 146 18.75 0.79 1.02
C ARG A 146 20.16 1.07 0.53
#